data_AF-X1RD65-F1
#
_entry.id   AF-X1RD65-F1
#
_cell.length_a   1.000
_cell.length_b   1.000
_cell.length_c   1.000
_cell.angle_alpha   90.00
_cell.angle_beta   90.00
_cell.angle_gamma   90.00
#
_symmetry.space_group_name_H-M   'P 1'
#
loop_
_entity.id
_entity.type
_entity.pdbx_description
1 polymer ?
#
loop_
_entity_poly.entity_id
_entity_poly.type
_entity_poly.pdbx_seq_one_letter_code
_entity_poly.pdbx_strand_id
1 'polypeptide(L)'
;MTPLERLCYAIKESVRLADPPGNRLRKEHVAVAKLKAPLMSLGASGKLADTLVYFPWKGINAVREYVIPANPKTALQTTQRGYLTAAVALVHTAMAHATHPLASIDQVAYSALAAAKGRIITWFNQVVKLSVDTVVAVKEMCVYADMTFTTKTANAIDLILYLNEGTPSTLVAGKFYFGSTKTNLINAKAATVVAGVSVALAAEDCSAFLTAGVKAYVQFRPDAADGCEGADSGIYNFYAA
;
A
#
# COMPACT_ATOMS: atom_id res chain seq x y z
N MET A 1 40.76 12.62 -36.02
CA MET A 1 39.33 12.93 -36.16
C MET A 1 39.02 13.03 -37.65
N THR A 2 38.25 12.08 -38.18
CA THR A 2 38.01 11.90 -39.61
C THR A 2 37.02 12.95 -40.16
N PRO A 3 36.98 13.18 -41.48
CA PRO A 3 36.03 14.13 -42.09
C PRO A 3 34.56 13.82 -41.74
N LEU A 4 34.22 12.55 -41.52
CA LEU A 4 32.89 12.11 -41.10
C LEU A 4 32.56 12.52 -39.65
N GLU A 5 33.54 12.54 -38.76
CA GLU A 5 33.38 12.96 -37.36
C GLU A 5 33.16 14.48 -37.24
N ARG A 6 33.68 15.28 -38.17
CA ARG A 6 33.41 16.73 -38.23
C ARG A 6 31.99 17.03 -38.72
N LEU A 7 31.44 16.24 -39.65
CA LEU A 7 30.08 16.41 -40.14
C LEU A 7 29.03 16.04 -39.07
N CYS A 8 29.29 14.97 -38.31
CA CYS A 8 28.45 14.58 -37.18
C CYS A 8 28.44 15.63 -36.04
N TYR A 9 29.57 16.31 -35.79
CA TYR A 9 29.63 17.36 -34.76
C TYR A 9 28.92 18.65 -35.20
N ALA A 10 29.05 19.05 -36.47
CA ALA A 10 28.40 20.23 -37.01
C ALA A 10 26.86 20.11 -37.07
N ILE A 11 26.32 18.91 -37.33
CA ILE A 11 24.87 18.65 -37.32
C ILE A 11 24.32 18.62 -35.88
N LYS A 12 25.11 18.17 -34.90
CA LYS A 12 24.73 18.18 -33.48
C LYS A 12 24.63 19.59 -32.90
N GLU A 13 25.36 20.54 -33.47
CA GLU A 13 25.38 21.94 -33.05
C GLU A 13 24.27 22.77 -33.71
N SER A 14 23.88 22.45 -34.95
CA SER A 14 22.79 23.15 -35.66
C SER A 14 21.38 22.73 -35.22
N VAL A 15 21.17 21.48 -34.78
CA VAL A 15 19.89 21.01 -34.21
C VAL A 15 19.62 21.59 -32.82
N ARG A 16 20.64 22.13 -32.14
CA ARG A 16 20.49 22.80 -30.83
C ARG A 16 19.93 24.23 -30.92
N LEU A 17 19.86 24.81 -32.13
CA LEU A 17 19.51 26.22 -32.37
C LEU A 17 18.13 26.41 -33.02
N ALA A 18 17.33 25.35 -33.21
CA ALA A 18 16.04 25.39 -33.89
C ALA A 18 14.84 25.06 -32.98
N ASP A 19 14.84 25.52 -31.73
CA ASP A 19 13.65 25.47 -30.86
C ASP A 19 12.86 26.80 -31.02
N PRO A 20 11.54 26.77 -31.27
CA PRO A 20 10.72 27.96 -31.55
C PRO A 20 10.59 28.89 -30.33
N PRO A 21 10.24 30.18 -30.52
CA PRO A 21 10.17 31.16 -29.44
C PRO A 21 8.89 30.94 -28.63
N GLY A 22 8.92 29.99 -27.69
CA GLY A 22 7.78 29.72 -26.85
C GLY A 22 8.11 28.70 -25.78
N ASN A 23 8.12 29.17 -24.53
CA ASN A 23 7.91 28.33 -23.35
C ASN A 23 9.10 27.51 -22.79
N ARG A 24 10.33 28.00 -22.92
CA ARG A 24 11.28 27.84 -21.81
C ARG A 24 11.09 29.03 -20.90
N LEU A 25 10.32 28.83 -19.82
CA LEU A 25 10.41 29.66 -18.63
C LEU A 25 11.90 29.77 -18.33
N ARG A 26 12.48 30.91 -18.71
CA ARG A 26 13.83 31.26 -18.30
C ARG A 26 13.77 31.08 -16.78
N LYS A 27 14.82 30.56 -16.15
CA LYS A 27 15.09 31.03 -14.80
C LYS A 27 15.28 32.52 -14.96
N GLU A 28 14.18 33.26 -14.99
CA GLU A 28 14.15 34.64 -14.60
C GLU A 28 14.95 34.63 -13.33
N HIS A 29 16.09 35.28 -13.44
CA HIS A 29 16.97 35.52 -12.34
C HIS A 29 16.06 36.11 -11.28
N VAL A 30 15.56 35.28 -10.38
CA VAL A 30 15.01 35.71 -9.11
C VAL A 30 16.21 36.41 -8.53
N ALA A 31 16.25 37.72 -8.71
CA ALA A 31 17.39 38.54 -8.45
C ALA A 31 17.55 38.50 -6.93
N VAL A 32 18.32 37.53 -6.45
CA VAL A 32 18.78 37.52 -5.08
C VAL A 32 19.62 38.78 -4.97
N ALA A 33 19.07 39.77 -4.27
CA ALA A 33 19.75 41.03 -4.05
C ALA A 33 21.09 40.73 -3.36
N LYS A 34 22.20 41.08 -4.02
CA LYS A 34 23.54 40.99 -3.42
C LYS A 34 23.63 42.11 -2.38
N LEU A 35 23.48 41.77 -1.10
CA LEU A 35 23.56 42.76 -0.04
C LEU A 35 25.03 43.13 0.22
N LYS A 36 25.37 44.41 0.10
CA LYS A 36 26.54 44.96 0.79
C LYS A 36 26.10 45.27 2.21
N ALA A 37 26.74 44.63 3.18
CA ALA A 37 26.42 44.70 4.61
C ALA A 37 25.00 44.16 4.94
N PRO A 38 24.81 42.84 5.19
CA PRO A 38 23.47 42.28 5.37
C PRO A 38 22.72 42.78 6.61
N LEU A 39 23.44 43.40 7.56
CA LEU A 39 23.02 44.69 8.13
C LEU A 39 24.25 45.59 8.30
N MET A 40 25.38 45.00 8.76
CA MET A 40 26.78 45.37 8.55
C MET A 40 27.68 44.13 8.75
N SER A 41 27.95 43.40 7.66
CA SER A 41 29.03 42.41 7.41
C SER A 41 29.56 41.47 8.52
N LEU A 42 28.72 40.70 9.20
CA LEU A 42 29.17 39.52 9.98
C LEU A 42 28.18 38.37 9.81
N GLY A 43 28.50 37.37 8.98
CA GLY A 43 27.90 36.02 8.95
C GLY A 43 26.40 35.86 9.21
N ALA A 44 25.56 36.86 8.90
CA ALA A 44 24.19 36.92 9.39
C ALA A 44 23.36 35.78 8.79
N SER A 45 22.74 35.00 9.67
CA SER A 45 21.88 33.88 9.32
C SER A 45 20.60 33.93 10.14
N GLY A 46 19.49 33.55 9.52
CA GLY A 46 18.18 33.51 10.18
C GLY A 46 17.14 34.42 9.54
N LYS A 47 15.95 34.43 10.14
CA LYS A 47 14.80 35.19 9.66
C LYS A 47 14.66 36.51 10.43
N LEU A 48 14.35 37.58 9.71
CA LEU A 48 14.00 38.88 10.29
C LEU A 48 12.49 39.08 10.12
N ALA A 49 11.80 39.22 11.26
CA ALA A 49 10.38 39.56 11.35
C ALA A 49 9.44 38.75 10.42
N ASP A 50 9.75 37.47 10.16
CA ASP A 50 8.99 36.61 9.23
C ASP A 50 8.75 37.24 7.84
N THR A 51 9.68 38.07 7.39
CA THR A 51 9.59 38.75 6.08
C THR A 51 10.82 38.48 5.22
N LEU A 52 12.00 38.41 5.83
CA LEU A 52 13.26 38.18 5.12
C LEU A 52 14.07 37.07 5.79
N VAL A 53 14.77 36.27 5.00
CA VAL A 53 15.73 35.25 5.48
C VAL A 53 17.11 35.54 4.92
N TYR A 54 18.07 35.67 5.82
CA TYR A 54 19.48 35.83 5.52
C TYR A 54 20.17 34.49 5.62
N PHE A 55 20.97 34.14 4.60
CA PHE A 55 21.75 32.91 4.58
C PHE A 55 22.90 33.00 3.59
N PRO A 56 24.00 32.27 3.81
CA PRO A 56 25.05 32.14 2.81
C PRO A 56 24.58 31.21 1.68
N TRP A 57 24.67 31.67 0.44
CA TRP A 57 24.38 30.89 -0.76
C TRP A 57 25.57 30.91 -1.71
N LYS A 58 26.25 29.77 -1.86
CA LYS A 58 27.42 29.62 -2.75
C LYS A 58 28.48 30.71 -2.55
N GLY A 59 28.84 30.98 -1.29
CA GLY A 59 29.83 32.00 -0.93
C GLY A 59 29.35 33.45 -1.03
N ILE A 60 28.05 33.68 -1.31
CA ILE A 60 27.43 35.01 -1.36
C ILE A 60 26.45 35.14 -0.20
N ASN A 61 26.51 36.24 0.54
CA ASN A 61 25.47 36.57 1.53
C ASN A 61 24.20 36.98 0.79
N ALA A 62 23.18 36.13 0.87
CA ALA A 62 21.92 36.27 0.16
C ALA A 62 20.79 36.63 1.13
N VAL A 63 19.82 37.39 0.62
CA VAL A 63 18.52 37.58 1.25
C VAL A 63 17.43 37.07 0.31
N ARG A 64 16.41 36.45 0.89
CA ARG A 64 15.17 36.11 0.19
C ARG A 64 13.97 36.46 1.06
N GLU A 65 12.83 36.63 0.43
CA GLU A 65 11.55 36.72 1.12
C GLU A 65 11.31 35.45 1.94
N TYR A 66 10.78 35.63 3.16
CA TYR A 66 10.31 34.53 3.98
C TYR A 66 9.01 33.98 3.41
N VAL A 67 9.14 33.01 2.51
CA VAL A 67 8.01 32.28 1.98
C VAL A 67 7.57 31.25 3.02
N ILE A 68 6.40 31.45 3.62
CA ILE A 68 5.68 30.39 4.32
C ILE A 68 5.00 29.56 3.24
N PRO A 69 5.41 28.30 3.00
CA PRO A 69 4.73 27.46 2.02
C PRO A 69 3.28 27.29 2.45
N ALA A 70 2.34 27.56 1.56
CA ALA A 70 0.96 27.19 1.79
C ALA A 70 0.90 25.66 1.95
N ASN A 71 0.55 25.18 3.14
CA ASN A 71 0.23 23.78 3.40
C ASN A 71 -1.28 23.64 3.64
N PRO A 72 -2.12 23.89 2.61
CA PRO A 72 -3.57 23.87 2.77
C PRO A 72 -4.02 22.44 3.10
N LYS A 73 -4.74 22.28 4.22
CA LYS A 73 -5.45 21.04 4.58
C LYS A 73 -6.73 20.93 3.76
N THR A 74 -6.62 20.48 2.52
CA THR A 74 -7.79 20.32 1.65
C THR A 74 -8.67 19.15 2.09
N ALA A 75 -9.95 19.19 1.73
CA ALA A 75 -10.90 18.12 2.04
C ALA A 75 -10.42 16.75 1.53
N LEU A 76 -9.88 16.68 0.31
CA LEU A 76 -9.33 15.45 -0.26
C LEU A 76 -8.15 14.92 0.54
N GLN A 77 -7.24 15.79 1.00
CA GLN A 77 -6.13 15.35 1.82
C GLN A 77 -6.59 14.83 3.20
N THR A 78 -7.58 15.47 3.81
CA THR A 78 -8.17 15.00 5.08
C THR A 78 -8.86 13.66 4.89
N THR A 79 -9.57 13.48 3.77
CA THR A 79 -10.23 12.21 3.41
C THR A 79 -9.22 11.07 3.29
N GLN A 80 -8.14 11.27 2.54
CA GLN A 80 -7.10 10.24 2.37
C GLN A 80 -6.40 9.90 3.70
N ARG A 81 -6.17 10.89 4.57
CA ARG A 81 -5.65 10.64 5.92
C ARG A 81 -6.65 9.84 6.77
N GLY A 82 -7.94 10.14 6.66
CA GLY A 82 -9.02 9.42 7.32
C GLY A 82 -9.02 7.93 6.97
N TYR A 83 -8.88 7.59 5.69
CA TYR A 83 -8.80 6.18 5.25
C TYR A 83 -7.61 5.45 5.89
N LEU A 84 -6.42 6.06 5.89
CA LEU A 84 -5.24 5.46 6.52
C LEU A 84 -5.40 5.32 8.03
N THR A 85 -5.97 6.32 8.70
CA THR A 85 -6.22 6.26 10.15
C THR A 85 -7.20 5.14 10.50
N ALA A 86 -8.29 5.01 9.75
CA ALA A 86 -9.27 3.94 9.93
C ALA A 86 -8.65 2.55 9.68
N ALA A 87 -7.88 2.40 8.60
CA ALA A 87 -7.19 1.16 8.27
C ALA A 87 -6.23 0.71 9.38
N VAL A 88 -5.41 1.62 9.90
CA VAL A 88 -4.46 1.34 10.99
C VAL A 88 -5.20 0.97 12.28
N ALA A 89 -6.29 1.68 12.61
CA ALA A 89 -7.10 1.38 13.78
C ALA A 89 -7.73 -0.02 13.71
N LEU A 90 -8.22 -0.42 12.53
CA LEU A 90 -8.79 -1.76 12.33
C LEU A 90 -7.73 -2.86 12.50
N VAL A 91 -6.52 -2.67 11.94
CA VAL A 91 -5.43 -3.63 12.13
C VAL A 91 -5.03 -3.75 13.60
N HIS A 92 -4.91 -2.64 14.32
CA HIS A 92 -4.61 -2.69 15.76
C HIS A 92 -5.73 -3.34 16.58
N THR A 93 -6.99 -3.14 16.18
CA THR A 93 -8.14 -3.82 16.81
C THR A 93 -8.03 -5.33 16.62
N ALA A 94 -7.73 -5.79 15.39
CA ALA A 94 -7.52 -7.21 15.10
C ALA A 94 -6.32 -7.79 15.87
N MET A 95 -5.22 -7.04 16.00
CA MET A 95 -4.05 -7.47 16.79
C MET A 95 -4.32 -7.54 18.30
N ALA A 96 -5.17 -6.65 18.81
CA ALA A 96 -5.52 -6.58 20.22
C ALA A 96 -6.70 -7.49 20.60
N HIS A 97 -7.25 -8.25 19.65
CA HIS A 97 -8.40 -9.11 19.89
C HIS A 97 -8.07 -10.19 20.94
N ALA A 98 -8.92 -10.34 21.96
CA ALA A 98 -8.58 -11.10 23.17
C ALA A 98 -8.43 -12.61 22.93
N THR A 99 -9.28 -13.21 22.10
CA THR A 99 -9.32 -14.67 21.87
C THR A 99 -8.67 -15.08 20.56
N HIS A 100 -8.94 -14.33 19.48
CA HIS A 100 -8.42 -14.57 18.13
C HIS A 100 -7.59 -13.39 17.60
N PRO A 101 -6.45 -13.05 18.24
CA PRO A 101 -5.61 -11.95 17.80
C PRO A 101 -4.98 -12.23 16.44
N LEU A 102 -4.80 -11.19 15.64
CA LEU A 102 -3.93 -11.23 14.47
C LEU A 102 -2.49 -11.51 14.93
N ALA A 103 -2.02 -12.73 14.66
CA ALA A 103 -0.75 -13.25 15.16
C ALA A 103 0.29 -13.41 14.05
N SER A 104 1.46 -13.94 14.39
CA SER A 104 2.58 -14.14 13.45
C SER A 104 2.19 -14.98 12.23
N ILE A 105 1.28 -15.96 12.40
CA ILE A 105 0.78 -16.78 11.30
C ILE A 105 0.04 -15.95 10.25
N ASP A 106 -0.79 -15.00 10.68
CA ASP A 106 -1.55 -14.10 9.82
C ASP A 106 -0.63 -13.07 9.15
N GLN A 107 0.38 -12.58 9.88
CA GLN A 107 1.39 -11.67 9.33
C GLN A 107 2.18 -12.33 8.19
N VAL A 108 2.55 -13.61 8.35
CA VAL A 108 3.18 -14.39 7.28
C VAL A 108 2.21 -14.62 6.12
N ALA A 109 0.94 -14.90 6.40
CA ALA A 109 -0.09 -15.08 5.38
C ALA A 109 -0.34 -13.81 4.54
N TYR A 110 -0.41 -12.64 5.17
CA TYR A 110 -0.51 -11.36 4.49
C TYR A 110 0.77 -10.98 3.73
N SER A 111 1.95 -11.36 4.23
CA SER A 111 3.20 -11.26 3.47
C SER A 111 3.17 -12.15 2.22
N ALA A 112 2.61 -13.35 2.32
CA ALA A 112 2.44 -14.25 1.19
C ALA A 112 1.46 -13.69 0.15
N LEU A 113 0.39 -13.02 0.59
CA LEU A 113 -0.52 -12.29 -0.30
C LEU A 113 0.19 -11.15 -1.03
N ALA A 114 0.96 -10.32 -0.32
CA ALA A 114 1.72 -9.24 -0.93
C ALA A 114 2.64 -9.76 -2.04
N ALA A 115 3.37 -10.85 -1.74
CA ALA A 115 4.23 -11.53 -2.69
C ALA A 115 3.46 -12.12 -3.88
N ALA A 116 2.29 -12.73 -3.65
CA ALA A 116 1.46 -13.29 -4.72
C ALA A 116 0.92 -12.21 -5.67
N LYS A 117 0.68 -10.99 -5.16
CA LYS A 117 0.30 -9.82 -5.97
C LYS A 117 1.51 -9.06 -6.55
N GLY A 118 2.73 -9.59 -6.41
CA GLY A 118 3.96 -8.98 -6.94
C GLY A 118 4.40 -7.69 -6.24
N ARG A 119 3.98 -7.48 -4.98
CA ARG A 119 4.27 -6.25 -4.23
C ARG A 119 5.38 -6.48 -3.22
N ILE A 120 6.38 -5.59 -3.23
CA ILE A 120 7.48 -5.57 -2.25
C ILE A 120 7.07 -4.64 -1.10
N ILE A 121 6.14 -5.10 -0.27
CA ILE A 121 5.63 -4.37 0.90
C ILE A 121 5.51 -5.31 2.11
N THR A 122 5.49 -4.74 3.30
CA THR A 122 5.25 -5.50 4.55
C THR A 122 3.82 -6.03 4.60
N TRP A 123 3.57 -7.05 5.43
CA TRP A 123 2.22 -7.54 5.69
C TRP A 123 1.27 -6.42 6.14
N PHE A 124 1.75 -5.53 7.01
CA PHE A 124 0.95 -4.43 7.55
C PHE A 124 0.49 -3.48 6.44
N ASN A 125 1.42 -3.08 5.57
CA ASN A 125 1.10 -2.24 4.43
C ASN A 125 0.21 -2.96 3.40
N GLN A 126 0.29 -4.29 3.31
CA GLN A 126 -0.62 -5.07 2.47
C GLN A 126 -2.05 -5.05 3.01
N VAL A 127 -2.26 -5.18 4.32
CA VAL A 127 -3.60 -5.07 4.93
C VAL A 127 -4.14 -3.64 4.79
N VAL A 128 -3.33 -2.63 5.11
CA VAL A 128 -3.71 -1.22 4.95
C VAL A 128 -4.07 -0.91 3.50
N LYS A 129 -3.33 -1.47 2.53
CA LYS A 129 -3.67 -1.31 1.11
C LYS A 129 -5.04 -1.89 0.78
N LEU A 130 -5.36 -3.11 1.23
CA LEU A 130 -6.68 -3.70 1.00
C LEU A 130 -7.79 -2.84 1.62
N SER A 131 -7.56 -2.31 2.82
CA SER A 131 -8.51 -1.41 3.48
C SER A 131 -8.76 -0.13 2.69
N VAL A 132 -7.70 0.49 2.16
CA VAL A 132 -7.87 1.69 1.32
C VAL A 132 -8.58 1.34 0.01
N ASP A 133 -8.19 0.25 -0.65
CA ASP A 133 -8.79 -0.15 -1.93
C ASP A 133 -10.30 -0.47 -1.77
N THR A 134 -10.70 -1.13 -0.68
CA THR A 134 -12.11 -1.46 -0.38
C THR A 134 -12.93 -0.22 -0.05
N VAL A 135 -12.44 0.66 0.84
CA VAL A 135 -13.16 1.89 1.21
C VAL A 135 -13.29 2.85 0.02
N VAL A 136 -12.27 2.95 -0.84
CA VAL A 136 -12.34 3.72 -2.09
C VAL A 136 -13.39 3.14 -3.05
N ALA A 137 -13.59 1.82 -3.04
CA ALA A 137 -14.65 1.16 -3.78
C ALA A 137 -16.03 1.21 -3.09
N VAL A 138 -16.15 1.95 -1.97
CA VAL A 138 -17.38 2.05 -1.17
C VAL A 138 -17.83 0.68 -0.64
N LYS A 139 -16.85 -0.10 -0.18
CA LYS A 139 -17.01 -1.42 0.45
C LYS A 139 -16.42 -1.39 1.86
N GLU A 140 -16.83 -2.36 2.68
CA GLU A 140 -16.35 -2.49 4.05
C GLU A 140 -15.09 -3.35 4.10
N MET A 141 -14.08 -2.87 4.82
CA MET A 141 -12.88 -3.67 5.06
C MET A 141 -13.14 -4.72 6.14
N CYS A 142 -12.59 -5.92 5.93
CA CYS A 142 -12.48 -6.95 6.96
C CYS A 142 -11.04 -7.43 7.07
N VAL A 143 -10.51 -7.45 8.30
CA VAL A 143 -9.21 -8.06 8.62
C VAL A 143 -9.46 -9.47 9.14
N TYR A 144 -8.87 -10.46 8.50
CA TYR A 144 -9.04 -11.85 8.86
C TYR A 144 -7.86 -12.31 9.71
N ALA A 145 -8.15 -13.07 10.77
CA ALA A 145 -7.15 -13.51 11.73
C ALA A 145 -7.40 -14.95 12.20
N ASP A 146 -6.34 -15.58 12.72
CA ASP A 146 -6.37 -16.86 13.41
C ASP A 146 -6.98 -18.00 12.56
N MET A 147 -6.47 -18.19 11.33
CA MET A 147 -6.86 -19.36 10.54
C MET A 147 -6.35 -20.64 11.20
N THR A 148 -7.28 -21.48 11.64
CA THR A 148 -6.97 -22.76 12.28
C THR A 148 -7.60 -23.92 11.52
N PHE A 149 -6.90 -25.05 11.52
CA PHE A 149 -7.36 -26.29 10.92
C PHE A 149 -7.60 -27.30 12.03
N THR A 150 -8.82 -27.80 12.15
CA THR A 150 -9.14 -28.92 13.04
C THR A 150 -8.80 -30.24 12.36
N THR A 151 -9.10 -30.36 11.06
CA THR A 151 -8.84 -31.55 10.25
C THR A 151 -8.21 -31.15 8.93
N LYS A 152 -7.13 -31.85 8.54
CA LYS A 152 -6.36 -31.57 7.31
C LYS A 152 -6.45 -32.68 6.28
N THR A 153 -7.28 -33.68 6.51
CA THR A 153 -7.45 -34.83 5.62
C THR A 153 -8.11 -34.38 4.33
N ALA A 154 -7.57 -34.78 3.18
CA ALA A 154 -8.00 -34.25 1.88
C ALA A 154 -9.51 -34.40 1.60
N ASN A 155 -10.17 -35.45 2.09
CA ASN A 155 -11.60 -35.69 1.92
C ASN A 155 -12.49 -35.17 3.06
N ALA A 156 -11.92 -34.51 4.07
CA ALA A 156 -12.63 -33.98 5.23
C ALA A 156 -11.86 -32.79 5.82
N ILE A 157 -11.75 -31.70 5.06
CA ILE A 157 -11.08 -30.49 5.56
C ILE A 157 -12.02 -29.73 6.50
N ASP A 158 -11.53 -29.46 7.71
CA ASP A 158 -12.17 -28.60 8.71
C ASP A 158 -11.25 -27.43 9.03
N LEU A 159 -11.71 -26.21 8.75
CA LEU A 159 -10.98 -24.98 9.06
C LEU A 159 -11.92 -23.85 9.45
N ILE A 160 -11.38 -22.90 10.20
CA ILE A 160 -12.09 -21.69 10.62
C ILE A 160 -11.14 -20.48 10.54
N LEU A 161 -11.70 -19.31 10.25
CA LEU A 161 -11.01 -18.03 10.19
C LEU A 161 -11.92 -16.95 10.79
N TYR A 162 -11.38 -16.07 11.62
CA TYR A 162 -12.16 -15.07 12.36
C TYR A 162 -12.15 -13.70 11.68
N LEU A 163 -13.26 -12.98 11.84
CA LEU A 163 -13.54 -11.71 11.18
C LEU A 163 -13.29 -10.53 12.12
N ASN A 164 -12.63 -9.50 11.60
CA ASN A 164 -12.57 -8.17 12.23
C ASN A 164 -13.05 -7.15 11.19
N GLU A 165 -14.36 -6.98 11.11
CA GLU A 165 -15.02 -6.08 10.15
C GLU A 165 -14.99 -4.63 10.65
N GLY A 166 -14.82 -3.68 9.73
CA GLY A 166 -14.99 -2.26 10.03
C GLY A 166 -16.42 -1.93 10.48
N THR A 167 -17.39 -2.53 9.80
CA THR A 167 -18.81 -2.52 10.17
C THR A 167 -19.27 -3.96 10.42
N PRO A 168 -19.70 -4.32 11.66
CA PRO A 168 -20.06 -5.69 11.99
C PRO A 168 -21.16 -6.27 11.10
N SER A 169 -21.05 -7.57 10.78
CA SER A 169 -22.06 -8.34 10.04
C SER A 169 -22.28 -7.87 8.60
N THR A 170 -21.25 -7.34 7.94
CA THR A 170 -21.31 -6.91 6.55
C THR A 170 -20.99 -8.04 5.57
N LEU A 171 -20.09 -8.95 5.95
CA LEU A 171 -19.76 -10.14 5.17
C LEU A 171 -20.93 -11.13 5.20
N VAL A 172 -21.44 -11.47 4.01
CA VAL A 172 -22.57 -12.40 3.85
C VAL A 172 -22.14 -13.67 3.12
N ALA A 173 -21.23 -13.56 2.15
CA ALA A 173 -20.79 -14.69 1.35
C ALA A 173 -19.31 -14.62 0.98
N GLY A 174 -18.68 -15.79 0.87
CA GLY A 174 -17.32 -15.92 0.35
C GLY A 174 -16.90 -17.37 0.18
N LYS A 175 -15.70 -17.54 -0.39
CA LYS A 175 -15.15 -18.85 -0.73
C LYS A 175 -13.73 -18.99 -0.23
N PHE A 176 -13.37 -20.21 0.15
CA PHE A 176 -11.98 -20.62 0.35
C PHE A 176 -11.42 -21.11 -0.98
N TYR A 177 -10.38 -20.43 -1.45
CA TYR A 177 -9.65 -20.75 -2.67
C TYR A 177 -8.38 -21.53 -2.33
N PHE A 178 -8.23 -22.71 -2.92
CA PHE A 178 -7.12 -23.63 -2.73
C PHE A 178 -6.22 -23.72 -3.97
N GLY A 179 -4.94 -24.01 -3.74
CA GLY A 179 -3.98 -24.25 -4.82
C GLY A 179 -2.68 -24.89 -4.36
N SER A 180 -1.92 -25.41 -5.32
CA SER A 180 -0.58 -25.98 -5.09
C SER A 180 0.50 -24.90 -4.92
N THR A 181 0.23 -23.67 -5.36
CA THR A 181 1.11 -22.51 -5.17
C THR A 181 0.31 -21.29 -4.70
N LYS A 182 0.99 -20.37 -4.01
CA LYS A 182 0.39 -19.12 -3.53
C LYS A 182 -0.12 -18.19 -4.65
N THR A 183 0.31 -18.38 -5.89
CA THR A 183 -0.12 -17.58 -7.04
C THR A 183 -1.22 -18.25 -7.87
N ASN A 184 -1.52 -19.52 -7.62
CA ASN A 184 -2.43 -20.32 -8.44
C ASN A 184 -3.51 -21.00 -7.56
N LEU A 185 -4.37 -20.18 -6.96
CA LEU A 185 -5.51 -20.64 -6.16
C LEU A 185 -6.76 -20.77 -7.04
N ILE A 186 -6.94 -21.92 -7.68
CA ILE A 186 -7.94 -22.16 -8.74
C ILE A 186 -9.17 -22.93 -8.27
N ASN A 187 -9.03 -23.73 -7.21
CA ASN A 187 -10.13 -24.54 -6.69
C ASN A 187 -10.83 -23.75 -5.59
N ALA A 188 -12.15 -23.79 -5.53
CA ALA A 188 -12.90 -23.01 -4.55
C ALA A 188 -13.96 -23.87 -3.85
N LYS A 189 -14.17 -23.60 -2.56
CA LYS A 189 -15.24 -24.16 -1.74
C LYS A 189 -15.99 -23.03 -1.05
N ALA A 190 -17.32 -23.10 -1.04
CA ALA A 190 -18.15 -22.11 -0.38
C ALA A 190 -17.91 -22.16 1.13
N ALA A 191 -17.65 -21.01 1.74
CA ALA A 191 -17.50 -20.92 3.18
C ALA A 191 -18.87 -20.83 3.85
N THR A 192 -19.00 -21.43 5.02
CA THR A 192 -20.09 -21.12 5.93
C THR A 192 -19.74 -19.83 6.67
N VAL A 193 -20.56 -18.79 6.50
CA VAL A 193 -20.36 -17.48 7.13
C VAL A 193 -21.21 -17.37 8.39
N VAL A 194 -20.58 -17.09 9.52
CA VAL A 194 -21.23 -16.64 10.75
C VAL A 194 -20.97 -15.14 10.84
N ALA A 195 -21.99 -14.35 10.45
CA ALA A 195 -21.88 -12.90 10.32
C ALA A 195 -21.32 -12.25 11.60
N GLY A 196 -20.32 -11.36 11.45
CA GLY A 196 -19.66 -10.70 12.58
C GLY A 196 -18.69 -11.57 13.39
N VAL A 197 -18.53 -12.86 13.05
CA VAL A 197 -17.75 -13.80 13.88
C VAL A 197 -16.68 -14.51 13.08
N SER A 198 -17.06 -15.36 12.12
CA SER A 198 -16.13 -16.30 11.49
C SER A 198 -16.61 -16.82 10.14
N VAL A 199 -15.68 -17.36 9.37
CA VAL A 199 -15.93 -18.15 8.17
C VAL A 199 -15.27 -19.52 8.30
N ALA A 200 -15.96 -20.58 7.89
CA ALA A 200 -15.50 -21.95 8.12
C ALA A 200 -15.81 -22.91 6.97
N LEU A 201 -15.07 -24.01 6.92
CA LEU A 201 -15.43 -25.24 6.22
C LEU A 201 -15.60 -26.36 7.26
N ALA A 202 -16.57 -27.23 7.04
CA ALA A 202 -16.83 -28.38 7.90
C ALA A 202 -16.87 -29.66 7.06
N ALA A 203 -15.95 -30.58 7.34
CA ALA A 203 -15.79 -31.88 6.70
C ALA A 203 -15.84 -31.83 5.15
N GLU A 204 -15.23 -30.81 4.56
CA GLU A 204 -15.34 -30.58 3.12
C GLU A 204 -14.42 -31.50 2.31
N ASP A 205 -14.97 -32.20 1.33
CA ASP A 205 -14.19 -33.07 0.44
C ASP A 205 -13.44 -32.23 -0.62
N CYS A 206 -12.12 -32.19 -0.45
CA CYS A 206 -11.17 -31.51 -1.32
C CYS A 206 -10.21 -32.51 -2.00
N SER A 207 -10.50 -33.81 -1.97
CA SER A 207 -9.62 -34.88 -2.49
C SER A 207 -9.40 -34.81 -4.00
N ALA A 208 -10.28 -34.11 -4.73
CA ALA A 208 -10.13 -33.85 -6.16
C ALA A 208 -8.89 -33.01 -6.50
N PHE A 209 -8.36 -32.22 -5.55
CA PHE A 209 -7.23 -31.32 -5.81
C PHE A 209 -6.21 -31.21 -4.68
N LEU A 210 -6.47 -31.81 -3.52
CA LEU A 210 -5.50 -31.95 -2.44
C LEU A 210 -4.88 -33.36 -2.47
N THR A 211 -3.58 -33.42 -2.23
CA THR A 211 -2.82 -34.66 -2.16
C THR A 211 -2.16 -34.76 -0.80
N ALA A 212 -2.37 -35.89 -0.10
CA ALA A 212 -1.77 -36.14 1.21
C ALA A 212 -0.25 -35.98 1.17
N GLY A 213 0.31 -35.34 2.20
CA GLY A 213 1.74 -35.02 2.32
C GLY A 213 2.22 -33.85 1.45
N VAL A 214 1.38 -33.31 0.55
CA VAL A 214 1.75 -32.20 -0.32
C VAL A 214 1.35 -30.87 0.31
N LYS A 215 2.24 -29.89 0.21
CA LYS A 215 1.97 -28.52 0.66
C LYS A 215 0.90 -27.88 -0.21
N ALA A 216 -0.17 -27.41 0.42
CA ALA A 216 -1.25 -26.66 -0.20
C ALA A 216 -1.34 -25.24 0.37
N TYR A 217 -1.97 -24.36 -0.40
CA TYR A 217 -2.24 -22.98 -0.02
C TYR A 217 -3.74 -22.73 -0.02
N VAL A 218 -4.21 -21.89 0.89
CA VAL A 218 -5.61 -21.50 1.00
C VAL A 218 -5.75 -20.01 1.27
N GLN A 219 -6.80 -19.40 0.72
CA GLN A 219 -7.16 -18.01 0.96
C GLN A 219 -8.68 -17.87 1.00
N PHE A 220 -9.22 -17.15 1.96
CA PHE A 220 -10.61 -16.72 1.93
C PHE A 220 -10.74 -15.44 1.10
N ARG A 221 -11.76 -15.39 0.25
CA ARG A 221 -12.14 -14.20 -0.52
C ARG A 221 -13.66 -14.02 -0.45
N PRO A 222 -14.15 -12.81 -0.10
CA PRO A 222 -15.56 -12.46 -0.24
C PRO A 222 -16.02 -12.59 -1.69
N ASP A 223 -17.29 -12.96 -1.88
CA ASP A 223 -17.86 -13.13 -3.21
C ASP A 223 -18.06 -11.77 -3.91
N ALA A 224 -18.18 -11.80 -5.25
CA ALA A 224 -18.52 -10.60 -6.01
C ALA A 224 -19.86 -10.03 -5.53
N ALA A 225 -19.96 -8.70 -5.47
CA ALA A 225 -21.10 -7.95 -4.92
C ALA A 225 -21.31 -8.05 -3.41
N ASP A 226 -20.50 -8.81 -2.67
CA ASP A 226 -20.53 -8.81 -1.20
C ASP A 226 -20.13 -7.42 -0.64
N GLY A 227 -20.60 -7.09 0.57
CA GLY A 227 -20.28 -5.83 1.24
C GLY A 227 -18.79 -5.69 1.55
N CYS A 228 -18.09 -6.82 1.73
CA CYS A 228 -16.65 -6.90 1.96
C CYS A 228 -15.83 -7.29 0.72
N GLU A 229 -16.42 -7.22 -0.48
CA GLU A 229 -15.73 -7.52 -1.74
C GLU A 229 -14.36 -6.79 -1.83
N GLY A 230 -13.30 -7.57 -2.07
CA GLY A 230 -11.92 -7.07 -2.14
C GLY A 230 -11.15 -7.08 -0.81
N ALA A 231 -11.81 -7.31 0.32
CA ALA A 231 -11.16 -7.61 1.59
C ALA A 231 -10.72 -9.09 1.59
N ASP A 232 -9.63 -9.39 0.88
CA ASP A 232 -9.05 -10.72 0.83
C ASP A 232 -8.33 -11.08 2.16
N SER A 233 -8.43 -12.33 2.60
CA SER A 233 -7.58 -12.81 3.71
C SER A 233 -6.10 -12.94 3.29
N GLY A 234 -5.21 -13.12 4.26
CA GLY A 234 -3.86 -13.63 3.99
C GLY A 234 -3.90 -15.00 3.29
N ILE A 235 -2.81 -15.37 2.61
CA ILE A 235 -2.66 -16.69 1.98
C ILE A 235 -1.95 -17.62 2.97
N TYR A 236 -2.70 -18.57 3.51
CA TYR A 236 -2.20 -19.56 4.46
C TYR A 236 -1.66 -20.78 3.71
N ASN A 237 -0.87 -21.59 4.41
CA ASN A 237 -0.34 -22.83 3.87
C ASN A 237 -0.42 -23.95 4.91
N PHE A 238 -0.63 -25.17 4.43
CA PHE A 238 -0.70 -26.38 5.24
C PHE A 238 -0.23 -27.59 4.44
N TYR A 239 -0.02 -28.70 5.12
CA TYR A 239 0.18 -30.01 4.47
C TYR A 239 -1.11 -30.80 4.64
N ALA A 240 -1.67 -31.26 3.52
CA ALA A 240 -2.84 -32.14 3.59
C ALA A 240 -2.41 -33.48 4.22
N ALA A 241 -3.27 -34.02 5.08
CA ALA A 241 -3.10 -35.34 5.68
C ALA A 241 -3.71 -36.43 4.81
#